data_AF-A0A2E6P732-F1
#
_entry.id   AF-A0A2E6P732-F1
#
_cell.length_a   1.000
_cell.length_b   1.000
_cell.length_c   1.000
_cell.angle_alpha   90.00
_cell.angle_beta   90.00
_cell.angle_gamma   90.00
#
_symmetry.space_group_name_H-M   'P 1'
#
loop_
_entity.id
_entity.type
_entity.pdbx_description
1 polymer ?
#
loop_
_entity_poly.entity_id
_entity_poly.type
_entity_poly.pdbx_seq_one_letter_code
_entity_poly.pdbx_strand_id
1 'polypeptide(L)'
;MGCDSMLPPQRDSGKLTQPMDLLPLPNGITWGGNIAYLDRDGVIIRGFEDYVNTIDEIEVLPLAASSIGSLRRSGFRVCVVTNQSPIGRGIWSRENLASIHAETRRLLLLEDADAHLDLILHSPYAPWENSWARKPNPGMLEASRQIMDFAHRDPSLSELRITFGHEWGDRPSEEGSIMVGDRNVDMKAADAFGVRGIRCDPDEGIGGVFDSIGG
;
A
#
# COMPACT_ATOMS: atom_id res chain seq x y z
N MET A 1 5.34 -30.02 6.79
CA MET A 1 4.33 -29.81 7.86
C MET A 1 3.30 -28.84 7.29
N GLY A 2 2.03 -29.09 7.58
CA GLY A 2 0.88 -28.71 6.74
C GLY A 2 0.74 -27.23 6.38
N CYS A 3 0.20 -27.01 5.17
CA CYS A 3 -0.35 -25.76 4.68
C CYS A 3 -1.61 -25.43 5.48
N ASP A 4 -1.45 -24.95 6.72
CA ASP A 4 -2.52 -24.39 7.54
C ASP A 4 -2.58 -22.87 7.29
N SER A 5 -3.51 -22.50 6.40
CA SER A 5 -4.10 -21.17 6.21
C SER A 5 -3.16 -19.96 6.38
N MET A 6 -2.34 -19.68 5.36
CA MET A 6 -1.68 -18.38 5.30
C MET A 6 -2.74 -17.29 5.17
N LEU A 7 -2.94 -16.51 6.24
CA LEU A 7 -3.92 -15.42 6.32
C LEU A 7 -3.51 -14.28 5.37
N PRO A 8 -4.14 -14.10 4.19
CA PRO A 8 -3.65 -13.21 3.14
C PRO A 8 -4.13 -11.77 3.35
N PRO A 9 -3.47 -10.77 2.73
CA PRO A 9 -3.96 -9.40 2.79
C PRO A 9 -5.33 -9.29 2.12
N GLN A 10 -6.09 -8.28 2.53
CA GLN A 10 -7.35 -7.94 1.89
C GLN A 10 -7.16 -6.74 0.99
N ARG A 11 -7.83 -6.77 -0.15
CA ARG A 11 -7.93 -5.61 -1.04
C ARG A 11 -9.13 -4.76 -0.61
N ASP A 12 -8.95 -3.45 -0.68
CA ASP A 12 -10.00 -2.47 -0.38
C ASP A 12 -11.28 -2.74 -1.18
N SER A 13 -11.15 -2.91 -2.50
CA SER A 13 -12.25 -3.25 -3.40
C SER A 13 -12.08 -4.64 -4.01
N GLY A 14 -13.08 -5.50 -3.86
CA GLY A 14 -13.13 -6.81 -4.52
C GLY A 14 -12.29 -7.90 -3.85
N LYS A 15 -12.09 -9.02 -4.55
CA LYS A 15 -11.22 -10.11 -4.09
C LYS A 15 -9.75 -9.75 -4.33
N LEU A 16 -8.85 -10.33 -3.54
CA LEU A 16 -7.40 -10.07 -3.65
C LEU A 16 -6.87 -10.35 -5.07
N THR A 17 -7.31 -11.45 -5.69
CA THR A 17 -6.90 -11.89 -7.03
C THR A 17 -7.83 -11.41 -8.15
N GLN A 18 -8.78 -10.53 -7.84
CA GLN A 18 -9.67 -9.98 -8.86
C GLN A 18 -8.86 -9.11 -9.84
N PRO A 19 -9.05 -9.28 -11.16
CA PRO A 19 -8.42 -8.43 -12.16
C PRO A 19 -8.68 -6.95 -11.90
N MET A 20 -7.74 -6.12 -12.32
CA MET A 20 -7.86 -4.67 -12.19
C MET A 20 -7.17 -3.97 -13.34
N ASP A 21 -7.68 -2.78 -13.65
CA ASP A 21 -7.04 -1.87 -14.58
C ASP A 21 -6.13 -0.91 -13.83
N LEU A 22 -4.91 -0.74 -14.34
CA LEU A 22 -4.02 0.32 -13.90
C LEU A 22 -4.31 1.57 -14.73
N LEU A 23 -4.62 2.68 -14.05
CA LEU A 23 -4.76 3.97 -14.72
C LEU A 23 -3.48 4.31 -15.50
N PRO A 24 -3.54 5.02 -16.63
CA PRO A 24 -2.32 5.50 -17.29
C PRO A 24 -1.46 6.31 -16.31
N LEU A 25 -0.14 6.16 -16.40
CA LEU A 25 0.76 7.08 -15.70
C LEU A 25 0.73 8.44 -16.40
N PRO A 26 0.92 9.56 -15.66
CA PRO A 26 1.00 10.88 -16.26
C PRO A 26 2.06 10.97 -17.37
N ASN A 27 1.91 11.94 -18.27
CA ASN A 27 2.85 12.23 -19.35
C ASN A 27 3.10 11.07 -20.34
N GLY A 28 2.24 10.04 -20.35
CA GLY A 28 2.38 8.88 -21.24
C GLY A 28 3.54 7.96 -20.88
N ILE A 29 4.02 8.00 -19.64
CA ILE A 29 5.11 7.14 -19.18
C ILE A 29 4.65 5.68 -19.14
N THR A 30 5.46 4.78 -19.70
CA THR A 30 5.27 3.34 -19.51
C THR A 30 5.85 2.95 -18.15
N TRP A 31 5.10 2.16 -17.38
CA TRP A 31 5.55 1.73 -16.06
C TRP A 31 6.78 0.82 -16.16
N GLY A 32 7.89 1.25 -15.58
CA GLY A 32 9.16 0.50 -15.56
C GLY A 32 9.27 -0.54 -14.44
N GLY A 33 8.23 -0.68 -13.63
CA GLY A 33 8.19 -1.64 -12.52
C GLY A 33 8.36 -1.03 -11.12
N ASN A 34 8.73 0.25 -10.98
CA ASN A 34 8.93 0.83 -9.65
C ASN A 34 7.61 1.04 -8.90
N ILE A 35 7.58 0.65 -7.62
CA ILE A 35 6.42 0.82 -6.74
C ILE A 35 6.83 1.63 -5.51
N ALA A 36 6.01 2.62 -5.17
CA ALA A 36 6.04 3.28 -3.89
C ALA A 36 5.00 2.61 -2.97
N TYR A 37 5.49 1.81 -2.02
CA TYR A 37 4.68 1.19 -0.98
C TYR A 37 4.55 2.19 0.19
N LEU A 38 3.35 2.65 0.48
CA LEU A 38 3.11 3.67 1.50
C LEU A 38 2.30 3.06 2.64
N ASP A 39 2.69 3.29 3.90
CA ASP A 39 1.68 3.23 4.96
C ASP A 39 0.62 4.32 4.76
N ARG A 40 -0.49 4.22 5.49
CA ARG A 40 -1.57 5.21 5.44
C ARG A 40 -1.48 6.19 6.60
N ASP A 41 -1.67 5.67 7.81
CA ASP A 41 -1.70 6.44 9.06
C ASP A 41 -0.27 6.87 9.43
N GLY A 42 -0.04 8.17 9.60
CA GLY A 42 1.30 8.74 9.83
C GLY A 42 2.15 8.93 8.57
N VAL A 43 1.61 8.63 7.37
CA VAL A 43 2.34 8.79 6.09
C VAL A 43 1.55 9.59 5.06
N ILE A 44 0.28 9.23 4.85
CA ILE A 44 -0.63 9.92 3.93
C ILE A 44 -1.61 10.78 4.71
N ILE A 45 -2.15 10.23 5.81
CA ILE A 45 -3.09 10.91 6.70
C ILE A 45 -2.55 10.89 8.12
N ARG A 46 -3.00 11.82 8.97
CA ARG A 46 -2.63 11.86 10.39
C ARG A 46 -3.00 10.52 11.06
N GLY A 47 -2.05 9.96 11.80
CA GLY A 47 -2.28 8.74 12.60
C GLY A 47 -2.78 9.06 14.00
N PHE A 48 -3.71 8.26 14.50
CA PHE A 48 -4.20 8.33 15.89
C PHE A 48 -3.91 7.01 16.64
N GLU A 49 -3.78 7.08 17.96
CA GLU A 49 -3.64 5.87 18.80
C GLU A 49 -4.88 4.97 18.69
N ASP A 50 -6.07 5.58 18.65
CA ASP A 50 -7.36 4.91 18.51
C ASP A 50 -7.81 4.75 17.05
N TYR A 51 -6.88 4.89 16.11
CA TYR A 51 -7.12 4.83 14.66
C TYR A 51 -8.05 5.94 14.12
N VAL A 52 -8.06 6.15 12.81
CA VAL A 52 -9.05 7.02 12.14
C VAL A 52 -10.35 6.24 11.99
N ASN A 53 -11.36 6.55 12.80
CA ASN A 53 -12.63 5.81 12.89
C ASN A 53 -13.69 6.32 11.92
N THR A 54 -13.64 7.60 11.55
CA THR A 54 -14.66 8.25 10.72
C THR A 54 -14.05 9.06 9.59
N ILE A 55 -14.85 9.39 8.58
CA ILE A 55 -14.41 10.23 7.46
C ILE A 55 -14.04 11.65 7.91
N ASP A 56 -14.69 12.17 8.95
CA ASP A 56 -14.48 13.54 9.47
C ASP A 56 -13.16 13.66 10.26
N GLU A 57 -12.57 12.54 10.66
CA GLU A 57 -11.26 12.47 11.31
C GLU A 57 -10.10 12.44 10.30
N ILE A 58 -10.38 12.34 8.99
CA ILE A 58 -9.35 12.28 7.97
C ILE A 58 -8.70 13.65 7.80
N GLU A 59 -7.42 13.73 8.17
CA GLU A 59 -6.55 14.86 7.90
C GLU A 59 -5.41 14.37 6.98
N VAL A 60 -5.42 14.81 5.72
CA VAL A 60 -4.30 14.53 4.78
C VAL A 60 -3.07 15.30 5.26
N LEU A 61 -1.94 14.61 5.37
CA LEU A 61 -0.70 15.21 5.84
C LEU A 61 -0.13 16.21 4.82
N PRO A 62 0.63 17.22 5.28
CA PRO A 62 1.20 18.24 4.41
C PRO A 62 1.96 17.64 3.22
N LEU A 63 1.71 18.16 2.02
CA LEU A 63 2.35 17.76 0.77
C LEU A 63 2.13 16.28 0.36
N ALA A 64 1.30 15.50 1.08
CA ALA A 64 1.10 14.09 0.76
C ALA A 64 0.54 13.89 -0.65
N ALA A 65 -0.47 14.67 -1.04
CA ALA A 65 -1.05 14.62 -2.38
C ALA A 65 -0.02 14.99 -3.46
N SER A 66 0.65 16.14 -3.29
CA SER A 66 1.68 16.59 -4.24
C SER A 66 2.85 15.60 -4.38
N SER A 67 3.24 14.92 -3.30
CA SER A 67 4.28 13.89 -3.28
C SER A 67 3.84 12.64 -4.04
N ILE A 68 2.62 12.17 -3.82
CA ILE A 68 2.04 11.02 -4.54
C ILE A 68 1.90 11.33 -6.03
N GLY A 69 1.39 12.52 -6.38
CA GLY A 69 1.31 12.96 -7.77
C GLY A 69 2.69 13.01 -8.42
N SER A 70 3.70 13.51 -7.71
CA SER A 70 5.07 13.58 -8.22
C SER A 70 5.72 12.22 -8.40
N LEU A 71 5.47 11.25 -7.49
CA LEU A 71 5.89 9.86 -7.67
C LEU A 71 5.32 9.27 -8.97
N ARG A 72 4.02 9.47 -9.21
CA ARG A 72 3.37 8.99 -10.43
C ARG A 72 3.91 9.65 -11.69
N ARG A 73 4.13 10.97 -11.66
CA ARG A 73 4.79 11.71 -12.74
C ARG A 73 6.23 11.24 -12.99
N SER A 74 6.89 10.67 -12.00
CA SER A 74 8.23 10.06 -12.11
C SER A 74 8.20 8.57 -12.47
N GLY A 75 7.02 8.00 -12.76
CA GLY A 75 6.89 6.62 -13.25
C GLY A 75 6.66 5.55 -12.17
N PHE A 76 6.43 5.94 -10.92
CA PHE A 76 6.05 4.99 -9.87
C PHE A 76 4.57 4.63 -9.94
N ARG A 77 4.26 3.39 -9.59
CA ARG A 77 2.92 3.01 -9.12
C ARG A 77 2.86 3.18 -7.61
N VAL A 78 1.71 3.59 -7.09
CA VAL A 78 1.53 3.87 -5.66
C VAL A 78 0.62 2.81 -5.04
N CYS A 79 1.17 2.04 -4.10
CA CYS A 79 0.44 1.04 -3.34
C CYS A 79 0.37 1.43 -1.87
N VAL A 80 -0.84 1.50 -1.31
CA VAL A 80 -1.00 1.62 0.15
C VAL A 80 -0.99 0.23 0.78
N VAL A 81 -0.23 0.07 1.86
CA VAL A 81 -0.08 -1.17 2.62
C VAL A 81 -0.27 -0.88 4.12
N THR A 82 -1.46 -1.12 4.66
CA THR A 82 -1.83 -0.65 6.01
C THR A 82 -2.30 -1.76 6.95
N ASN A 83 -1.92 -1.69 8.23
CA ASN A 83 -2.36 -2.64 9.25
C ASN A 83 -3.67 -2.14 9.90
N GLN A 84 -4.79 -2.82 9.66
CA GLN A 84 -6.13 -2.44 10.10
C GLN A 84 -6.78 -3.53 10.97
N SER A 85 -6.13 -3.86 12.11
CA SER A 85 -6.62 -4.87 13.05
C SER A 85 -8.02 -4.63 13.66
N PRO A 86 -8.55 -3.40 13.76
CA PRO A 86 -9.94 -3.20 14.20
C PRO A 86 -10.96 -3.99 13.36
N ILE A 87 -10.68 -4.25 12.07
CA ILE A 87 -11.56 -5.03 11.19
C ILE A 87 -11.65 -6.49 11.64
N GLY A 88 -10.51 -7.17 11.81
CA GLY A 88 -10.52 -8.59 12.23
C GLY A 88 -11.02 -8.79 13.66
N ARG A 89 -10.96 -7.75 14.49
CA ARG A 89 -11.53 -7.74 15.85
C ARG A 89 -13.04 -7.42 15.89
N GLY A 90 -13.66 -7.11 14.74
CA GLY A 90 -15.08 -6.76 14.67
C GLY A 90 -15.43 -5.38 15.25
N ILE A 91 -14.42 -4.53 15.48
CA ILE A 91 -14.61 -3.15 15.96
C ILE A 91 -15.11 -2.27 14.81
N TRP A 92 -14.62 -2.52 13.59
CA TRP A 92 -15.03 -1.82 12.37
C TRP A 92 -15.61 -2.76 11.33
N SER A 93 -16.53 -2.22 10.52
CA SER A 93 -17.01 -2.89 9.32
C SER A 93 -16.06 -2.65 8.13
N ARG A 94 -16.11 -3.53 7.13
CA ARG A 94 -15.34 -3.35 5.90
C ARG A 94 -15.84 -2.14 5.11
N GLU A 95 -17.12 -1.82 5.23
CA GLU A 95 -17.77 -0.67 4.63
C GLU A 95 -17.24 0.65 5.23
N ASN A 96 -16.96 0.69 6.53
CA ASN A 96 -16.36 1.86 7.16
C ASN A 96 -14.95 2.12 6.62
N LEU A 97 -14.12 1.09 6.58
CA LEU A 97 -12.77 1.19 6.02
C LEU A 97 -12.78 1.60 4.54
N ALA A 98 -13.69 1.03 3.75
CA ALA A 98 -13.86 1.40 2.35
C ALA A 98 -14.27 2.88 2.20
N SER A 99 -15.10 3.40 3.11
CA SER A 99 -15.51 4.82 3.12
C SER A 99 -14.33 5.73 3.45
N ILE A 100 -13.49 5.34 4.42
CA ILE A 100 -12.25 6.07 4.76
C ILE A 100 -11.29 6.09 3.56
N HIS A 101 -11.11 4.96 2.88
CA HIS A 101 -10.25 4.89 1.69
C HIS A 101 -10.81 5.72 0.52
N ALA A 102 -12.13 5.70 0.30
CA ALA A 102 -12.78 6.51 -0.73
C ALA A 102 -12.61 8.00 -0.45
N GLU A 103 -12.80 8.43 0.80
CA GLU A 103 -12.62 9.83 1.18
C GLU A 103 -11.16 10.27 1.11
N THR A 104 -10.22 9.42 1.56
CA THR A 104 -8.78 9.67 1.41
C THR A 104 -8.41 9.89 -0.06
N ARG A 105 -8.88 9.02 -0.98
CA ARG A 105 -8.66 9.20 -2.42
C ARG A 105 -9.25 10.52 -2.93
N ARG A 106 -10.46 10.87 -2.49
CA ARG A 106 -11.13 12.11 -2.89
C ARG A 106 -10.33 13.34 -2.47
N LEU A 107 -9.87 13.38 -1.22
CA LEU A 107 -9.08 14.50 -0.68
C LEU A 107 -7.73 14.64 -1.39
N LEU A 108 -7.03 13.54 -1.65
CA LEU A 108 -5.78 13.57 -2.42
C LEU A 108 -5.98 14.17 -3.82
N LEU A 109 -7.03 13.74 -4.53
CA LEU A 109 -7.33 14.21 -5.89
C LEU A 109 -7.84 15.65 -5.95
N LEU A 110 -8.34 16.20 -4.85
CA LEU A 110 -8.68 17.63 -4.77
C LEU A 110 -7.45 18.52 -4.77
N GLU A 111 -6.32 18.04 -4.24
CA GLU A 111 -5.08 18.81 -4.13
C GLU A 111 -4.15 18.58 -5.33
N ASP A 112 -4.01 17.35 -5.82
CA ASP A 112 -3.22 17.03 -7.02
C ASP A 112 -3.95 15.97 -7.86
N ALA A 113 -4.28 16.32 -9.11
CA ALA A 113 -5.04 15.47 -10.02
C ALA A 113 -4.33 14.15 -10.38
N ASP A 114 -3.00 14.08 -10.21
CA ASP A 114 -2.22 12.86 -10.44
C ASP A 114 -2.06 12.02 -9.16
N ALA A 115 -2.56 12.45 -8.00
CA ALA A 115 -2.38 11.78 -6.71
C ALA A 115 -3.24 10.51 -6.53
N HIS A 116 -3.21 9.63 -7.52
CA HIS A 116 -3.95 8.38 -7.54
C HIS A 116 -3.23 7.27 -6.77
N LEU A 117 -3.98 6.55 -5.92
CA LEU A 117 -3.55 5.31 -5.29
C LEU A 117 -3.93 4.12 -6.20
N ASP A 118 -2.96 3.46 -6.82
CA ASP A 118 -3.20 2.37 -7.76
C ASP A 118 -3.79 1.14 -7.07
N LEU A 119 -3.31 0.84 -5.85
CA LEU A 119 -3.78 -0.30 -5.06
C LEU A 119 -3.78 0.05 -3.57
N ILE A 120 -4.76 -0.47 -2.83
CA ILE A 120 -4.80 -0.42 -1.38
C ILE A 120 -4.99 -1.84 -0.87
N LEU A 121 -4.00 -2.31 -0.11
CA LEU A 121 -4.06 -3.56 0.63
C LEU A 121 -4.04 -3.25 2.13
N HIS A 122 -4.83 -4.02 2.88
CA HIS A 122 -4.82 -3.95 4.33
C HIS A 122 -4.75 -5.32 4.98
N SER A 123 -4.09 -5.38 6.13
CA SER A 123 -4.10 -6.55 7.00
C SER A 123 -5.17 -6.38 8.08
N PRO A 124 -6.26 -7.17 8.07
CA PRO A 124 -7.29 -7.10 9.11
C PRO A 124 -6.86 -7.77 10.42
N TYR A 125 -5.70 -8.43 10.46
CA TYR A 125 -5.33 -9.34 11.53
C TYR A 125 -4.67 -8.63 12.70
N ALA A 126 -4.94 -9.12 13.90
CA ALA A 126 -4.31 -8.69 15.13
C ALA A 126 -2.85 -9.16 15.22
N PRO A 127 -2.01 -8.50 16.03
CA PRO A 127 -0.59 -8.88 16.19
C PRO A 127 -0.36 -10.33 16.61
N TRP A 128 -1.24 -10.91 17.44
CA TRP A 128 -1.10 -12.28 17.95
C TRP A 128 -1.51 -13.37 16.95
N GLU A 129 -2.15 -13.02 15.83
CA GLU A 129 -2.50 -13.99 14.78
C GLU A 129 -1.32 -14.35 13.88
N ASN A 130 -0.21 -13.62 13.99
CA ASN A 130 1.03 -13.84 13.23
C ASN A 130 0.80 -14.02 11.71
N SER A 131 -0.16 -13.29 11.15
CA SER A 131 -0.47 -13.34 9.73
C SER A 131 0.69 -12.83 8.87
N TRP A 132 0.95 -13.51 7.76
CA TRP A 132 1.93 -13.08 6.76
C TRP A 132 1.55 -11.74 6.09
N ALA A 133 0.26 -11.39 6.09
CA ALA A 133 -0.22 -10.12 5.57
C ALA A 133 0.11 -8.92 6.47
N ARG A 134 0.31 -9.14 7.77
CA ARG A 134 0.49 -8.04 8.74
C ARG A 134 1.95 -7.60 8.79
N LYS A 135 2.22 -6.31 8.59
CA LYS A 135 3.55 -5.73 8.87
C LYS A 135 3.92 -6.01 10.33
N PRO A 136 5.12 -6.53 10.64
CA PRO A 136 6.35 -6.43 9.84
C PRO A 136 6.58 -7.52 8.77
N ASN A 137 5.65 -8.46 8.55
CA ASN A 137 5.79 -9.42 7.45
C ASN A 137 5.58 -8.72 6.09
N PRO A 138 6.25 -9.18 5.01
CA PRO A 138 6.22 -8.51 3.72
C PRO A 138 5.00 -8.86 2.85
N GLY A 139 4.03 -9.65 3.35
CA GLY A 139 2.98 -10.23 2.51
C GLY A 139 2.11 -9.22 1.75
N MET A 140 1.87 -8.01 2.29
CA MET A 140 1.19 -6.96 1.52
C MET A 140 2.03 -6.47 0.33
N LEU A 141 3.35 -6.36 0.48
CA LEU A 141 4.26 -5.94 -0.59
C LEU A 141 4.37 -7.04 -1.65
N GLU A 142 4.49 -8.31 -1.23
CA GLU A 142 4.51 -9.48 -2.12
C GLU A 142 3.22 -9.60 -2.96
N ALA A 143 2.06 -9.45 -2.32
CA ALA A 143 0.79 -9.49 -3.02
C ALA A 143 0.63 -8.33 -4.01
N SER A 144 0.95 -7.11 -3.57
CA SER A 144 0.76 -5.92 -4.42
C SER A 144 1.67 -5.92 -5.64
N ARG A 145 2.94 -6.32 -5.51
CA ARG A 145 3.84 -6.54 -6.65
C ARG A 145 3.22 -7.46 -7.69
N GLN A 146 2.79 -8.64 -7.28
CA GLN A 146 2.23 -9.65 -8.18
C GLN A 146 0.95 -9.17 -8.85
N ILE A 147 0.07 -8.50 -8.11
CA ILE A 147 -1.17 -7.91 -8.64
C ILE A 147 -0.86 -6.85 -9.70
N MET A 148 0.06 -5.93 -9.42
CA MET A 148 0.39 -4.84 -10.35
C MET A 148 1.11 -5.36 -11.60
N ASP A 149 2.05 -6.30 -11.45
CA ASP A 149 2.70 -6.95 -12.60
C ASP A 149 1.71 -7.64 -13.51
N PHE A 150 0.78 -8.37 -12.90
CA PHE A 150 -0.23 -9.08 -13.64
C PHE A 150 -1.15 -8.12 -14.39
N ALA A 151 -1.66 -7.10 -13.70
CA ALA A 151 -2.49 -6.05 -14.30
C ALA A 151 -1.76 -5.29 -15.42
N HIS A 152 -0.44 -5.12 -15.32
CA HIS A 152 0.35 -4.47 -16.36
C HIS A 152 0.58 -5.35 -17.61
N ARG A 153 0.78 -6.65 -17.42
CA ARG A 153 1.07 -7.59 -18.52
C ARG A 153 -0.19 -8.01 -19.28
N ASP A 154 -1.23 -8.41 -18.56
CA ASP A 154 -2.48 -8.86 -19.15
C ASP A 154 -3.65 -8.69 -18.15
N PRO A 155 -4.40 -7.58 -18.22
CA PRO A 155 -5.51 -7.31 -17.29
C PRO A 155 -6.72 -8.23 -17.49
N SER A 156 -6.75 -9.06 -18.56
CA SER A 156 -7.90 -9.91 -18.90
C SER A 156 -7.85 -11.32 -18.32
N LEU A 157 -6.69 -11.76 -17.83
CA LEU A 157 -6.51 -13.11 -17.30
C LEU A 157 -7.12 -13.22 -15.90
N SER A 158 -7.92 -14.26 -15.64
CA SER A 158 -8.68 -14.42 -14.38
C SER A 158 -7.99 -15.31 -13.33
N GLU A 159 -6.76 -15.76 -13.58
CA GLU A 159 -6.11 -16.83 -12.81
C GLU A 159 -4.85 -16.37 -12.05
N LEU A 160 -4.81 -15.12 -11.58
CA LEU A 160 -3.72 -14.68 -10.71
C LEU A 160 -3.67 -15.56 -9.45
N ARG A 161 -2.62 -16.36 -9.33
CA ARG A 161 -2.26 -17.08 -8.10
C ARG A 161 -1.13 -16.33 -7.42
N ILE A 162 -1.42 -15.82 -6.22
CA ILE A 162 -0.42 -15.13 -5.39
C ILE A 162 0.27 -16.17 -4.53
N THR A 163 1.60 -16.19 -4.58
CA THR A 163 2.44 -16.96 -3.67
C THR A 163 3.27 -16.02 -2.79
N PHE A 164 3.83 -16.55 -1.70
CA PHE A 164 4.45 -15.73 -0.66
C PHE A 164 5.72 -16.37 -0.13
N GLY A 165 6.63 -15.55 0.40
CA GLY A 165 7.92 -15.99 0.92
C GLY A 165 8.67 -16.87 -0.09
N HIS A 166 9.14 -18.04 0.37
CA HIS A 166 9.93 -18.96 -0.45
C HIS A 166 9.14 -19.64 -1.60
N GLU A 167 7.80 -19.62 -1.56
CA GLU A 167 6.98 -20.14 -2.66
C GLU A 167 6.89 -19.16 -3.84
N TRP A 168 7.29 -17.90 -3.65
CA TRP A 168 7.32 -16.91 -4.71
C TRP A 168 8.66 -16.93 -5.45
N GLY A 169 8.69 -17.72 -6.52
CA GLY A 169 9.80 -17.77 -7.48
C GLY A 169 9.79 -16.61 -8.48
N ASP A 170 10.93 -16.40 -9.15
CA ASP A 170 11.11 -15.43 -10.25
C ASP A 170 10.67 -14.00 -9.92
N ARG A 171 10.93 -13.59 -8.67
CA ARG A 171 10.58 -12.27 -8.18
C ARG A 171 11.32 -11.17 -8.96
N PRO A 172 10.62 -10.12 -9.45
CA PRO A 172 11.25 -9.00 -10.14
C PRO A 172 12.15 -8.18 -9.21
N SER A 173 13.07 -7.42 -9.79
CA SER A 173 13.87 -6.46 -9.03
C SER A 173 12.98 -5.40 -8.37
N GLU A 174 13.32 -5.05 -7.14
CA GLU A 174 12.72 -3.94 -6.39
C GLU A 174 13.73 -2.81 -6.13
N GLU A 175 14.86 -2.79 -6.84
CA GLU A 175 15.93 -1.79 -6.65
C GLU A 175 15.44 -0.34 -6.78
N GLY A 176 14.49 -0.11 -7.69
CA GLY A 176 13.85 1.20 -7.89
C GLY A 176 12.58 1.41 -7.07
N SER A 177 12.16 0.44 -6.26
CA SER A 177 10.97 0.54 -5.40
C SER A 177 11.34 0.98 -3.98
N ILE A 178 10.39 1.63 -3.32
CA ILE A 178 10.58 2.16 -1.97
C ILE A 178 9.41 1.80 -1.06
N MET A 179 9.65 1.78 0.24
CA MET A 179 8.59 1.78 1.25
C MET A 179 8.72 2.99 2.17
N VAL A 180 7.65 3.78 2.32
CA VAL A 180 7.58 4.88 3.29
C VAL A 180 6.68 4.49 4.46
N GLY A 181 7.17 4.69 5.68
CA GLY A 181 6.46 4.38 6.92
C GLY A 181 6.97 5.18 8.12
N ASP A 182 6.10 5.43 9.10
CA ASP A 182 6.46 6.14 10.34
C ASP A 182 6.99 5.18 11.43
N ARG A 183 6.61 3.89 11.35
CA ARG A 183 6.87 2.89 12.41
C ARG A 183 7.96 1.90 12.03
N ASN A 184 8.53 1.29 13.07
CA ASN A 184 9.52 0.21 12.91
C ASN A 184 8.95 -1.02 12.19
N VAL A 185 7.63 -1.24 12.22
CA VAL A 185 7.01 -2.36 11.49
C VAL A 185 7.10 -2.18 9.99
N ASP A 186 7.09 -0.94 9.51
CA ASP A 186 7.23 -0.61 8.10
C ASP A 186 8.65 -0.88 7.63
N MET A 187 9.63 -0.38 8.37
CA MET A 187 11.04 -0.58 8.04
C MET A 187 11.43 -2.07 8.04
N LYS A 188 10.84 -2.86 8.94
CA LYS A 188 11.04 -4.31 8.94
C LYS A 188 10.34 -5.01 7.78
N ALA A 189 9.15 -4.56 7.37
CA ALA A 189 8.49 -5.09 6.18
C ALA A 189 9.27 -4.73 4.90
N ALA A 190 9.82 -3.51 4.84
CA ALA A 190 10.68 -3.06 3.77
C ALA A 190 11.94 -3.92 3.65
N ASP A 191 12.64 -4.15 4.77
CA ASP A 191 13.84 -5.00 4.85
C ASP A 191 13.54 -6.46 4.51
N ALA A 192 12.48 -7.04 5.09
CA ALA A 192 12.07 -8.42 4.82
C ALA A 192 11.66 -8.62 3.36
N PHE A 193 11.07 -7.59 2.74
CA PHE A 193 10.79 -7.60 1.32
C PHE A 193 12.06 -7.31 0.50
N GLY A 194 13.01 -6.51 0.96
CA GLY A 194 14.17 -6.09 0.17
C GLY A 194 13.89 -4.88 -0.72
N VAL A 195 13.08 -3.94 -0.23
CA VAL A 195 12.92 -2.57 -0.79
C VAL A 195 13.63 -1.56 0.09
N ARG A 196 14.00 -0.41 -0.48
CA ARG A 196 14.53 0.71 0.31
C ARG A 196 13.43 1.26 1.23
N GLY A 197 13.60 1.06 2.53
CA GLY A 197 12.75 1.65 3.56
C GLY A 197 13.15 3.10 3.86
N ILE A 198 12.18 4.01 3.87
CA ILE A 198 12.34 5.43 4.20
C ILE A 198 11.42 5.74 5.36
N ARG A 199 12.02 6.13 6.50
CA ARG A 199 11.26 6.48 7.69
C ARG A 199 10.91 7.96 7.68
N CYS A 200 9.63 8.28 7.87
CA CYS A 200 9.16 9.66 8.00
C CYS A 200 8.77 10.00 9.44
N ASP A 201 8.70 11.30 9.71
CA ASP A 201 8.01 11.84 10.89
C ASP A 201 6.48 11.70 10.69
N PRO A 202 5.70 11.19 11.66
CA PRO A 202 4.26 11.01 11.51
C PRO A 202 3.44 12.30 11.36
N ASP A 203 4.01 13.46 11.71
CA ASP A 203 3.37 14.77 11.53
C ASP A 203 3.65 15.39 10.15
N GLU A 204 4.70 14.94 9.46
CA GLU A 204 5.06 15.40 8.11
C GLU A 204 4.71 14.38 7.02
N GLY A 205 4.68 13.09 7.36
CA GLY A 205 4.38 11.99 6.45
C GLY A 205 5.33 11.90 5.27
N ILE A 206 4.82 11.45 4.13
CA ILE A 206 5.60 11.33 2.88
C ILE A 206 6.17 12.68 2.41
N GLY A 207 5.47 13.79 2.71
CA GLY A 207 5.91 15.13 2.34
C GLY A 207 7.28 15.49 2.93
N GLY A 208 7.51 15.12 4.19
CA GLY A 208 8.78 15.40 4.89
C GLY A 208 9.99 14.62 4.37
N VAL A 209 9.76 13.55 3.61
CA VAL A 209 10.83 12.67 3.12
C VAL A 209 10.91 12.59 1.59
N PHE A 210 10.11 13.37 0.87
CA PHE A 210 10.00 13.27 -0.59
C PHE A 210 11.35 13.46 -1.29
N ASP A 211 12.17 14.41 -0.85
CA ASP A 211 13.51 14.65 -1.41
C ASP A 211 14.46 13.45 -1.23
N SER A 212 14.21 12.62 -0.21
CA SER A 212 14.99 11.40 0.04
C SER A 212 14.57 10.22 -0.85
N ILE A 213 13.50 10.35 -1.64
CA ILE A 213 13.02 9.29 -2.55
C ILE A 213 13.79 9.31 -3.88
N GLY A 214 14.13 10.51 -4.37
CA GLY A 214 14.82 10.70 -5.66
C GLY A 214 16.36 10.72 -5.58
N GLY A 215 16.92 10.70 -4.36
CA GLY A 215 18.37 10.76 -4.09
C GLY A 215 19.02 9.40 -3.84
#